data_AF-A0A512PKD2-F1
#
_entry.id   AF-A0A512PKD2-F1
#
_cell.length_a   1.000
_cell.length_b   1.000
_cell.length_c   1.000
_cell.angle_alpha   90.00
_cell.angle_beta   90.00
_cell.angle_gamma   90.00
#
_symmetry.space_group_name_H-M   'P 1'
#
loop_
_entity.id
_entity.type
_entity.pdbx_description
1 polymer ?
#
loop_
_entity_poly.entity_id
_entity_poly.type
_entity_poly.pdbx_seq_one_letter_code
_entity_poly.pdbx_strand_id
1 'polypeptide(L)'
;MGMHQYLESLAELELINRAPGYFKFEQHSVAAHSFKVTEIAQFLGDVEENAGKKIDWRLLYEKALNHDYTERFIGDIKTPVKYATPVLRSMLADVDDKLTENFIENEIPTKFQDAYRRRLSEGKDASIEGKILAVADKVDLLYESFGKFKKAIRKKFIQKCTKKVSQRC
;
A
#
# COMPACT_ATOMS: atom_id res chain seq x y z
N MET A 1 28.27 1.52 -6.78
CA MET A 1 27.11 0.79 -6.24
C MET A 1 26.57 -0.21 -7.26
N GLY A 2 25.97 -1.30 -6.78
CA GLY A 2 25.20 -2.26 -7.58
C GLY A 2 23.78 -2.42 -7.00
N MET A 3 22.91 -3.16 -7.68
CA MET A 3 21.49 -3.29 -7.29
C MET A 3 21.24 -4.16 -6.05
N HIS A 4 22.29 -4.69 -5.40
CA HIS A 4 22.15 -5.64 -4.29
C HIS A 4 21.34 -5.07 -3.13
N GLN A 5 21.64 -3.85 -2.67
CA GLN A 5 20.93 -3.21 -1.56
C GLN A 5 19.45 -3.00 -1.86
N TYR A 6 19.14 -2.58 -3.10
CA TYR A 6 17.76 -2.49 -3.55
C TYR A 6 17.06 -3.86 -3.56
N LEU A 7 17.69 -4.91 -4.09
CA LEU A 7 17.07 -6.22 -4.15
C LEU A 7 16.85 -6.84 -2.77
N GLU A 8 17.79 -6.66 -1.84
CA GLU A 8 17.67 -7.09 -0.45
C GLU A 8 16.55 -6.34 0.27
N SER A 9 16.41 -5.03 0.01
CA SER A 9 15.35 -4.19 0.60
C SER A 9 13.93 -4.69 0.35
N LEU A 10 13.70 -5.45 -0.71
CA LEU A 10 12.37 -5.96 -1.04
C LEU A 10 11.84 -6.90 0.05
N ALA A 11 12.73 -7.69 0.67
CA ALA A 11 12.35 -8.60 1.75
C ALA A 11 11.92 -7.84 3.02
N GLU A 12 12.43 -6.63 3.23
CA GLU A 12 12.03 -5.80 4.38
C GLU A 12 10.57 -5.35 4.30
N LEU A 13 10.03 -5.17 3.09
CA LEU A 13 8.61 -4.84 2.90
C LEU A 13 7.66 -5.96 3.36
N GLU A 14 8.16 -7.19 3.48
CA GLU A 14 7.40 -8.31 4.06
C GLU A 14 7.30 -8.20 5.59
N LEU A 15 8.23 -7.49 6.23
CA LEU A 15 8.31 -7.31 7.68
C LEU A 15 7.54 -6.09 8.18
N ILE A 16 7.24 -5.13 7.30
CA ILE A 16 6.49 -3.92 7.64
C ILE A 16 5.00 -4.24 7.57
N ASN A 17 4.33 -4.16 8.72
CA ASN A 17 2.89 -4.43 8.84
C ASN A 17 2.08 -3.14 8.68
N ARG A 18 1.04 -3.19 7.84
CA ARG A 18 0.11 -2.06 7.65
C ARG A 18 -0.73 -1.78 8.87
N ALA A 19 -1.19 -0.53 9.00
CA ALA A 19 -1.98 0.08 10.06
C ALA A 19 -1.71 -0.54 11.45
N PRO A 20 -0.49 -0.38 11.99
CA PRO A 20 -0.09 -1.00 13.23
C PRO A 20 -0.86 -0.45 14.44
N GLY A 21 -0.89 -1.23 15.53
CA GLY A 21 -1.40 -0.81 16.84
C GLY A 21 -2.91 -1.00 17.09
N TYR A 22 -3.70 -1.41 16.09
CA TYR A 22 -5.02 -2.00 16.33
C TYR A 22 -4.93 -3.52 16.21
N PHE A 23 -5.70 -4.25 17.03
CA PHE A 23 -5.80 -5.70 16.87
C PHE A 23 -6.38 -6.03 15.49
N LYS A 24 -5.68 -6.87 14.74
CA LYS A 24 -6.14 -7.42 13.46
C LYS A 24 -6.15 -8.94 13.53
N PHE A 25 -7.20 -9.55 12.96
CA PHE A 25 -7.28 -11.02 12.83
C PHE A 25 -6.32 -11.58 11.79
N GLU A 26 -5.98 -10.77 10.79
CA GLU A 26 -4.95 -11.03 9.79
C GLU A 26 -4.11 -9.76 9.68
N GLN A 27 -2.80 -9.94 9.69
CA GLN A 27 -1.87 -8.88 9.35
C GLN A 27 -1.56 -8.98 7.86
N HIS A 28 -1.34 -7.82 7.25
CA HIS A 28 -0.94 -7.70 5.86
C HIS A 28 0.33 -6.86 5.85
N SER A 29 1.38 -7.40 5.24
CA SER A 29 2.62 -6.69 5.01
C SER A 29 2.44 -5.65 3.90
N VAL A 30 3.34 -4.68 3.83
CA VAL A 30 3.40 -3.72 2.72
C VAL A 30 3.58 -4.46 1.39
N ALA A 31 4.44 -5.48 1.34
CA ALA A 31 4.61 -6.31 0.14
C ALA A 31 3.29 -6.96 -0.33
N ALA A 32 2.52 -7.57 0.58
CA ALA A 32 1.25 -8.19 0.25
C ALA A 32 0.19 -7.16 -0.19
N HIS A 33 0.22 -5.97 0.39
CA HIS A 33 -0.63 -4.86 -0.02
C HIS A 33 -0.30 -4.37 -1.42
N SER A 34 0.97 -4.07 -1.70
CA SER A 34 1.42 -3.60 -3.02
C SER A 34 1.06 -4.58 -4.12
N PHE A 35 1.18 -5.89 -3.87
CA PHE A 35 0.70 -6.93 -4.79
C PHE A 35 -0.81 -6.80 -5.06
N LYS A 36 -1.65 -6.79 -4.01
CA LYS A 36 -3.11 -6.68 -4.15
C LYS A 36 -3.53 -5.40 -4.86
N VAL A 37 -2.93 -4.25 -4.51
CA VAL A 37 -3.21 -2.97 -5.16
C VAL A 37 -2.85 -3.00 -6.64
N THR A 38 -1.75 -3.65 -7.00
CA THR A 38 -1.35 -3.81 -8.40
C THR A 38 -2.37 -4.62 -9.20
N GLU A 39 -2.85 -5.75 -8.65
CA GLU A 39 -3.89 -6.56 -9.29
C GLU A 39 -5.24 -5.81 -9.41
N ILE A 40 -5.62 -5.04 -8.38
CA ILE A 40 -6.83 -4.20 -8.42
C ILE A 40 -6.66 -3.11 -9.49
N ALA A 41 -5.50 -2.45 -9.53
CA ALA A 41 -5.20 -1.41 -10.51
C ALA A 41 -5.21 -1.95 -11.94
N GLN A 42 -4.68 -3.16 -12.16
CA GLN A 42 -4.74 -3.87 -13.44
C GLN A 42 -6.18 -4.06 -13.90
N PHE A 43 -7.05 -4.59 -13.04
CA PHE A 43 -8.47 -4.76 -13.36
C PHE A 43 -9.16 -3.41 -13.67
N LEU A 44 -8.87 -2.36 -12.89
CA LEU A 44 -9.41 -1.03 -13.15
C LEU A 44 -8.89 -0.43 -14.46
N GLY A 45 -7.66 -0.76 -14.86
CA GLY A 45 -7.11 -0.46 -16.18
C GLY A 45 -7.95 -1.08 -17.30
N ASP A 46 -8.27 -2.37 -17.20
CA ASP A 46 -9.14 -3.07 -18.18
C ASP A 46 -10.53 -2.44 -18.27
N VAL A 47 -11.09 -2.00 -17.13
CA VAL A 47 -12.39 -1.32 -17.09
C VAL A 47 -12.34 0.00 -17.86
N GLU A 48 -11.31 0.81 -17.67
CA GLU A 48 -11.14 2.08 -18.37
C GLU A 48 -10.85 1.89 -19.87
N GLU A 49 -10.04 0.89 -20.24
CA GLU A 49 -9.83 0.52 -21.66
C GLU A 49 -11.13 0.09 -22.33
N ASN A 50 -11.93 -0.75 -21.67
CA ASN A 50 -13.26 -1.15 -22.17
C ASN A 50 -14.23 0.03 -22.28
N ALA A 51 -14.03 1.08 -21.49
CA ALA A 51 -14.76 2.35 -21.61
C ALA A 51 -14.17 3.30 -22.69
N GLY A 52 -13.19 2.85 -23.47
CA GLY A 52 -12.57 3.60 -24.56
C GLY A 52 -11.51 4.60 -24.11
N LYS A 53 -11.00 4.50 -22.88
CA LYS A 53 -9.86 5.30 -22.42
C LYS A 53 -8.56 4.65 -22.87
N LYS A 54 -7.56 5.49 -23.13
CA LYS A 54 -6.19 5.01 -23.37
C LYS A 54 -5.47 4.95 -22.03
N ILE A 55 -4.90 3.78 -21.71
CA ILE A 55 -4.11 3.55 -20.52
C ILE A 55 -2.64 3.41 -20.88
N ASP A 56 -1.77 4.12 -20.17
CA ASP A 56 -0.34 3.81 -20.14
C ASP A 56 -0.11 2.70 -19.11
N TRP A 57 -0.14 1.46 -19.58
CA TRP A 57 0.05 0.28 -18.73
C TRP A 57 1.38 0.28 -18.00
N ARG A 58 2.45 0.79 -18.61
CA ARG A 58 3.74 0.91 -17.93
C ARG A 58 3.62 1.85 -16.75
N LEU A 59 3.04 3.02 -16.96
CA LEU A 59 2.86 4.01 -15.90
C LEU A 59 1.91 3.49 -14.81
N LEU A 60 0.83 2.80 -15.18
CA LEU A 60 -0.12 2.19 -14.25
C LEU A 60 0.58 1.18 -13.32
N TYR A 61 1.32 0.23 -13.90
CA TYR A 61 2.06 -0.77 -13.11
C TYR A 61 3.19 -0.13 -12.31
N GLU A 62 3.95 0.82 -12.88
CA GLU A 62 5.02 1.52 -12.13
C GLU A 62 4.44 2.29 -10.94
N LYS A 63 3.29 2.96 -11.09
CA LYS A 63 2.62 3.64 -9.98
C LYS A 63 2.12 2.65 -8.93
N ALA A 64 1.39 1.61 -9.33
CA ALA A 64 0.77 0.69 -8.36
C ALA A 64 1.79 -0.19 -7.62
N LEU A 65 2.81 -0.70 -8.33
CA LEU A 65 3.77 -1.63 -7.73
C LEU A 65 4.68 -0.94 -6.70
N ASN A 66 4.98 0.34 -6.89
CA ASN A 66 6.00 1.05 -6.13
C ASN A 66 5.45 2.06 -5.10
N HIS A 67 4.13 2.32 -5.07
CA HIS A 67 3.53 3.43 -4.32
C HIS A 67 3.85 3.48 -2.82
N ASP A 68 4.03 2.33 -2.18
CA ASP A 68 4.34 2.22 -0.74
C ASP A 68 5.77 1.67 -0.50
N TYR A 69 6.64 1.64 -1.51
CA TYR A 69 8.05 1.23 -1.31
C TYR A 69 8.77 2.12 -0.28
N THR A 70 8.44 3.41 -0.26
CA THR A 70 9.06 4.41 0.65
C THR A 70 8.69 4.19 2.11
N GLU A 71 7.66 3.38 2.42
CA GLU A 71 7.34 2.98 3.79
C GLU A 71 8.50 2.23 4.47
N ARG A 72 9.47 1.71 3.71
CA ARG A 72 10.76 1.21 4.23
C ARG A 72 11.45 2.22 5.14
N PHE A 73 11.40 3.51 4.82
CA PHE A 73 12.20 4.52 5.52
C PHE A 73 11.55 5.02 6.80
N ILE A 74 10.26 5.34 6.73
CA ILE A 74 9.51 5.99 7.82
C ILE A 74 8.45 5.09 8.48
N GLY A 75 8.20 3.91 7.90
CA GLY A 75 7.11 3.00 8.29
C GLY A 75 5.74 3.50 7.86
N ASP A 76 4.72 2.64 8.04
CA ASP A 76 3.32 3.02 7.83
C ASP A 76 2.83 3.94 8.96
N ILE A 77 2.77 5.24 8.67
CA ILE A 77 2.24 6.25 9.58
C ILE A 77 0.71 6.17 9.58
N LYS A 78 0.14 5.87 10.75
CA LYS A 78 -1.31 5.73 10.94
C LYS A 78 -2.08 6.92 10.35
N THR A 79 -3.15 6.62 9.62
CA THR A 79 -4.02 7.60 8.97
C THR A 79 -4.42 8.77 9.89
N PRO A 80 -4.89 8.58 11.15
CA PRO A 80 -5.26 9.72 12.00
C PRO A 80 -4.09 10.67 12.31
N VAL A 81 -2.85 10.16 12.34
CA VAL A 81 -1.64 10.98 12.56
C VAL A 81 -1.26 11.71 11.28
N LYS A 82 -1.24 11.00 10.14
CA LYS A 82 -0.89 11.57 8.82
C LYS A 82 -1.79 12.76 8.43
N TYR A 83 -3.05 12.75 8.87
CA TYR A 83 -4.04 13.79 8.58
C TYR A 83 -4.39 14.67 9.80
N ALA A 84 -3.59 14.64 10.87
CA ALA A 84 -3.85 15.45 12.06
C ALA A 84 -3.85 16.96 11.76
N THR A 85 -2.90 17.43 10.94
CA THR A 85 -2.86 18.80 10.44
C THR A 85 -2.27 18.87 9.02
N PRO A 86 -2.61 19.89 8.21
CA PRO A 86 -1.98 20.10 6.90
C PRO A 86 -0.45 20.28 6.99
N VAL A 87 0.03 20.97 8.03
CA VAL A 87 1.46 21.22 8.26
C VAL A 87 2.21 19.91 8.50
N LEU A 88 1.71 19.06 9.40
CA LEU A 88 2.33 17.76 9.66
C LEU A 88 2.35 16.89 8.41
N ARG A 89 1.25 16.87 7.65
CA ARG A 89 1.19 16.11 6.39
C ARG A 89 2.27 16.57 5.39
N SER A 90 2.45 17.88 5.25
CA SER A 90 3.50 18.44 4.38
C SER A 90 4.89 18.06 4.87
N MET A 91 5.16 18.20 6.18
CA MET A 91 6.46 17.84 6.74
C MET A 91 6.78 16.35 6.56
N LEU A 92 5.80 15.47 6.71
CA LEU A 92 5.99 14.04 6.47
C LEU A 92 6.30 13.74 5.00
N ALA A 93 5.60 14.41 4.07
CA ALA A 93 5.89 14.28 2.64
C ALA A 93 7.32 14.78 2.30
N ASP A 94 7.71 15.94 2.82
CA ASP A 94 9.06 16.50 2.61
C ASP A 94 10.17 15.58 3.15
N VAL A 95 9.91 14.88 4.25
CA VAL A 95 10.84 13.89 4.81
C VAL A 95 10.93 12.66 3.91
N ASP A 96 9.79 12.14 3.44
CA ASP A 96 9.73 10.97 2.57
C ASP A 96 10.45 11.21 1.24
N ASP A 97 10.22 12.38 0.63
CA ASP A 97 10.89 12.80 -0.62
C ASP A 97 12.41 12.87 -0.44
N LYS A 98 12.89 13.45 0.66
CA LYS A 98 14.34 13.55 0.95
C LYS A 98 14.98 12.20 1.20
N LEU A 99 14.32 11.31 1.94
CA LEU A 99 14.83 9.97 2.21
C LEU A 99 14.88 9.14 0.92
N THR A 100 13.85 9.26 0.09
CA THR A 100 13.78 8.61 -1.23
C THR A 100 14.88 9.10 -2.16
N GLU A 101 15.09 10.41 -2.28
CA GLU A 101 16.15 10.97 -3.12
C GLU A 101 17.54 10.54 -2.62
N ASN A 102 17.78 10.64 -1.30
CA ASN A 102 19.04 10.15 -0.71
C ASN A 102 19.28 8.67 -1.01
N PHE A 103 18.26 7.83 -0.94
CA PHE A 103 18.37 6.41 -1.29
C PHE A 103 18.72 6.23 -2.77
N ILE A 104 18.07 6.97 -3.67
CA ILE A 104 18.34 6.87 -5.10
C ILE A 104 19.77 7.31 -5.43
N GLU A 105 20.22 8.43 -4.88
CA GLU A 105 21.56 8.96 -5.14
C GLU A 105 22.66 8.03 -4.63
N ASN A 106 22.47 7.45 -3.44
CA ASN A 106 23.50 6.65 -2.78
C ASN A 106 23.44 5.17 -3.19
N GLU A 107 22.26 4.56 -3.30
CA GLU A 107 22.14 3.10 -3.47
C GLU A 107 21.91 2.66 -4.91
N ILE A 108 21.29 3.50 -5.74
CA ILE A 108 20.96 3.15 -7.13
C ILE A 108 22.08 3.59 -8.08
N PRO A 109 22.60 2.69 -8.95
CA PRO A 109 23.60 3.05 -9.95
C PRO A 109 23.10 4.19 -10.86
N THR A 110 23.97 5.16 -11.17
CA THR A 110 23.64 6.39 -11.92
C THR A 110 22.79 6.16 -13.17
N LYS A 111 23.10 5.11 -13.96
CA LYS A 111 22.35 4.76 -15.19
C LYS A 111 20.87 4.40 -14.98
N PHE A 112 20.45 4.13 -13.75
CA PHE A 112 19.08 3.75 -13.41
C PHE A 112 18.36 4.78 -12.55
N GLN A 113 19.06 5.79 -12.02
CA GLN A 113 18.47 6.73 -11.05
C GLN A 113 17.20 7.41 -11.58
N ASP A 114 17.18 7.85 -12.85
CA ASP A 114 15.99 8.47 -13.44
C ASP A 114 14.78 7.54 -13.50
N ALA A 115 15.01 6.24 -13.73
CA ALA A 115 13.93 5.25 -13.70
C ALA A 115 13.38 5.07 -12.30
N TYR A 116 14.23 5.11 -11.26
CA TYR A 116 13.82 4.99 -9.87
C TYR A 116 13.20 6.27 -9.32
N ARG A 117 13.66 7.46 -9.72
CA ARG A 117 12.96 8.72 -9.41
C ARG A 117 11.53 8.71 -9.93
N ARG A 118 11.32 8.25 -11.18
CA ARG A 118 9.97 8.10 -11.74
C ARG A 118 9.11 7.08 -10.99
N ARG A 119 9.71 5.99 -10.50
CA ARG A 119 8.98 4.89 -9.84
C ARG A 119 8.66 5.17 -8.38
N LEU A 120 9.56 5.87 -7.67
CA LEU A 120 9.46 6.10 -6.22
C LEU A 120 8.88 7.48 -5.87
N SER A 121 8.58 8.32 -6.86
CA SER A 121 7.82 9.57 -6.65
C SER A 121 6.34 9.30 -6.35
N GLU A 122 5.65 10.27 -5.74
CA GLU A 122 4.20 10.22 -5.49
C GLU A 122 3.41 9.82 -6.76
N GLY A 123 2.71 8.69 -6.66
CA GLY A 123 1.98 8.11 -7.78
C GLY A 123 0.56 8.66 -7.96
N LYS A 124 -0.06 9.21 -6.90
CA LYS A 124 -1.44 9.67 -6.87
C LYS A 124 -1.56 11.11 -7.38
N ASP A 125 -1.70 11.25 -8.69
CA ASP A 125 -1.82 12.54 -9.38
C ASP A 125 -3.12 12.65 -10.21
N ALA A 126 -3.21 13.67 -11.07
CA ALA A 126 -4.39 13.95 -11.89
C ALA A 126 -4.53 13.04 -13.13
N SER A 127 -3.52 12.24 -13.47
CA SER A 127 -3.57 11.27 -14.59
C SER A 127 -4.62 10.19 -14.34
N ILE A 128 -5.01 9.46 -15.40
CA ILE A 128 -5.95 8.35 -15.24
C ILE A 128 -5.30 7.23 -14.42
N GLU A 129 -4.01 6.96 -14.62
CA GLU A 129 -3.23 5.97 -13.88
C GLU A 129 -3.10 6.35 -12.40
N GLY A 130 -2.84 7.63 -12.11
CA GLY A 130 -2.77 8.15 -10.74
C GLY A 130 -4.11 8.06 -10.00
N LYS A 131 -5.23 8.31 -10.70
CA LYS A 131 -6.57 8.11 -10.16
C LYS A 131 -6.90 6.65 -9.92
N ILE A 132 -6.53 5.76 -10.86
CA ILE A 132 -6.69 4.32 -10.69
C ILE A 132 -5.94 3.85 -9.44
N LEU A 133 -4.68 4.27 -9.24
CA LEU A 133 -3.92 3.98 -8.02
C LEU A 133 -4.65 4.45 -6.76
N ALA A 134 -5.14 5.70 -6.75
CA ALA A 134 -5.85 6.26 -5.61
C ALA A 134 -7.13 5.49 -5.25
N VAL A 135 -7.81 4.90 -6.24
CA VAL A 135 -8.97 4.03 -6.03
C VAL A 135 -8.54 2.64 -5.60
N ALA A 136 -7.55 2.03 -6.25
CA ALA A 136 -7.10 0.67 -5.98
C ALA A 136 -6.61 0.50 -4.53
N ASP A 137 -5.82 1.46 -4.02
CA ASP A 137 -5.35 1.48 -2.64
C ASP A 137 -6.52 1.53 -1.63
N LYS A 138 -7.53 2.37 -1.90
CA LYS A 138 -8.74 2.46 -1.07
C LYS A 138 -9.59 1.18 -1.15
N VAL A 139 -9.65 0.52 -2.30
CA VAL A 139 -10.36 -0.75 -2.46
C VAL A 139 -9.69 -1.83 -1.61
N ASP A 140 -8.36 -1.93 -1.63
CA ASP A 140 -7.68 -2.90 -0.77
C ASP A 140 -7.93 -2.62 0.72
N LEU A 141 -7.85 -1.35 1.14
CA LEU A 141 -8.18 -0.93 2.50
C LEU A 141 -9.62 -1.30 2.91
N LEU A 142 -10.57 -1.20 1.97
CA LEU A 142 -11.96 -1.63 2.18
C LEU A 142 -12.05 -3.14 2.39
N TYR A 143 -11.38 -3.95 1.57
CA TYR A 143 -11.37 -5.41 1.68
C TYR A 143 -10.72 -5.89 3.00
N GLU A 144 -9.62 -5.26 3.42
CA GLU A 144 -9.00 -5.52 4.72
C GLU A 144 -9.97 -5.24 5.89
N SER A 145 -10.74 -4.15 5.78
CA SER A 145 -11.72 -3.75 6.79
C SER A 145 -12.93 -4.69 6.80
N PHE A 146 -13.39 -5.12 5.62
CA PHE A 146 -14.51 -6.05 5.48
C PHE A 146 -14.18 -7.46 6.01
N GLY A 147 -12.97 -7.97 5.75
CA GLY A 147 -12.51 -9.26 6.28
C GLY A 147 -12.56 -9.32 7.81
N LYS A 148 -12.19 -8.22 8.49
CA LYS A 148 -12.31 -8.08 9.95
C LYS A 148 -13.76 -8.18 10.41
N PHE A 149 -14.68 -7.49 9.74
CA PHE A 149 -16.10 -7.49 10.09
C PHE A 149 -16.73 -8.88 9.97
N LYS A 150 -16.48 -9.59 8.86
CA LYS A 150 -16.98 -10.95 8.62
C LYS A 150 -16.52 -11.94 9.70
N LYS A 151 -15.25 -11.86 10.11
CA LYS A 151 -14.70 -12.70 11.19
C LYS A 151 -15.26 -12.35 12.56
N ALA A 152 -15.42 -11.06 12.87
CA ALA A 152 -16.02 -10.62 14.12
C ALA A 152 -17.46 -11.15 14.28
N ILE A 153 -18.26 -11.12 13.20
CA ILE A 153 -19.60 -11.73 13.17
C ILE A 153 -19.51 -13.24 13.39
N ARG A 154 -18.64 -13.95 12.66
CA ARG A 154 -18.47 -15.41 12.79
C ARG A 154 -18.10 -15.81 14.23
N LYS A 155 -17.16 -15.10 14.86
CA LYS A 155 -16.74 -15.36 16.25
C LYS A 155 -17.89 -15.13 17.24
N LYS A 156 -18.61 -14.01 17.11
CA LYS A 156 -19.81 -13.72 17.94
C LYS A 156 -20.88 -14.80 17.79
N PHE A 157 -21.11 -15.29 16.58
CA PHE A 157 -22.07 -16.37 16.31
C PHE A 157 -21.66 -17.68 16.99
N ILE A 158 -20.41 -18.14 16.76
CA ILE A 158 -19.88 -19.36 17.39
C ILE A 158 -19.95 -19.26 18.92
N GLN A 159 -19.56 -18.13 19.51
CA GLN A 159 -19.57 -17.94 20.95
C GLN A 159 -20.99 -17.92 21.55
N LYS A 160 -21.98 -17.42 20.79
CA LYS A 160 -23.39 -17.47 21.20
C LYS A 160 -23.94 -18.90 21.12
N CYS A 161 -23.51 -19.69 20.14
CA CYS A 161 -23.87 -21.10 20.02
C CYS A 161 -23.25 -21.94 21.14
N THR A 162 -21.96 -21.79 21.45
CA THR A 162 -21.28 -22.57 22.49
C THR A 162 -21.80 -22.25 23.90
N LYS A 163 -22.10 -20.98 24.20
CA LYS A 163 -22.75 -20.60 25.48
C LYS A 163 -24.15 -21.20 25.66
N LYS A 164 -24.91 -21.37 24.57
CA LYS A 164 -26.23 -22.02 24.63
C LYS A 164 -26.13 -23.53 24.86
N VAL A 165 -25.05 -24.17 24.41
CA VAL A 165 -24.80 -25.60 24.66
C VAL A 165 -24.36 -25.82 26.11
N SER A 166 -23.48 -24.97 26.66
CA SER A 166 -23.02 -25.12 28.06
C SER A 166 -24.06 -24.81 29.12
N GLN A 167 -25.16 -24.13 28.79
CA GLN A 167 -26.28 -23.84 29.70
C GLN A 167 -27.38 -24.92 29.66
N ARG A 168 -27.20 -25.97 28.86
CA ARG A 168 -28.11 -27.12 28.74
C ARG A 168 -27.52 -28.42 29.30
N CYS A 169 -26.33 -28.36 29.91
CA CYS A 169 -25.72 -29.43 30.69
C CYS A 169 -25.76 -29.08 32.17
#